data_AF-A0A958H4B4-F1
#
_entry.id   AF-A0A958H4B4-F1
#
_cell.length_a   1.000
_cell.length_b   1.000
_cell.length_c   1.000
_cell.angle_alpha   90.00
_cell.angle_beta   90.00
_cell.angle_gamma   90.00
#
_symmetry.space_group_name_H-M   'P 1'
#
loop_
_entity.id
_entity.type
_entity.pdbx_description
1 polymer ?
#
loop_
_entity_poly.entity_id
_entity_poly.type
_entity_poly.pdbx_seq_one_letter_code
_entity_poly.pdbx_strand_id
1 'polypeptide(L)'
;MTLNKFPPAILALEDGTLFYGQSFGAPVTITGEVVFNTSMTGYQEILTDPSYCQQIVTMTCPHIGNVGVNVDDVEADRPWAAGLIVR
;
A
#
# COMPACT_ATOMS: atom_id res chain seq x y z
N MET A 1 6.84 -24.46 15.59
CA MET A 1 6.38 -23.13 16.02
C MET A 1 6.47 -22.21 14.83
N THR A 2 5.34 -21.93 14.19
CA THR A 2 5.26 -21.14 12.96
C THR A 2 5.54 -19.68 13.29
N LEU A 3 6.71 -19.17 12.90
CA LEU A 3 6.98 -17.73 12.88
C LEU A 3 6.04 -17.11 11.85
N ASN A 4 4.99 -16.45 12.31
CA ASN A 4 4.16 -15.64 11.43
C ASN A 4 5.05 -14.50 10.93
N LYS A 5 5.42 -14.54 9.65
CA LYS A 5 6.46 -13.68 9.05
C LYS A 5 6.08 -12.20 9.04
N PHE A 6 4.80 -11.89 9.28
CA PHE A 6 4.23 -10.56 9.26
C PHE A 6 3.34 -10.32 10.50
N PRO A 7 3.49 -9.18 11.19
CA PRO A 7 2.62 -8.83 12.30
C PRO A 7 1.18 -8.57 11.82
N PRO A 8 0.17 -8.81 12.68
CA PRO A 8 -1.23 -8.53 12.32
C PRO A 8 -1.45 -7.04 12.08
N ALA A 9 -2.34 -6.72 11.14
CA ALA A 9 -2.75 -5.36 10.82
C ALA A 9 -4.25 -5.28 10.57
N ILE A 10 -4.83 -4.09 10.72
CA ILE A 10 -6.24 -3.82 10.49
C ILE A 10 -6.35 -2.54 9.66
N LEU A 11 -7.17 -2.58 8.61
CA LEU A 11 -7.72 -1.40 7.95
C LEU A 11 -9.12 -1.17 8.50
N ALA A 12 -9.35 0.01 9.08
CA ALA A 12 -10.65 0.42 9.58
C ALA A 12 -11.17 1.58 8.73
N LEU A 13 -12.38 1.45 8.21
CA LEU A 13 -13.07 2.49 7.45
C LEU A 13 -14.03 3.26 8.33
N GLU A 14 -14.37 4.49 7.91
CA GLU A 14 -15.26 5.38 8.67
C GLU A 14 -16.68 4.83 8.86
N ASP A 15 -17.13 3.96 7.95
CA ASP A 15 -18.43 3.29 7.99
C ASP A 15 -18.50 2.12 9.00
N GLY A 16 -17.38 1.85 9.69
CA GLY A 16 -17.24 0.75 10.63
C GLY A 16 -16.78 -0.56 10.01
N THR A 17 -16.54 -0.60 8.70
CA THR A 17 -15.98 -1.79 8.02
C THR A 17 -14.54 -2.02 8.46
N LEU A 18 -14.23 -3.27 8.82
CA LEU A 18 -12.90 -3.69 9.25
C LEU A 18 -12.37 -4.78 8.32
N PHE A 19 -11.16 -4.56 7.79
CA PHE A 19 -10.40 -5.58 7.06
C PHE A 19 -9.20 -6.01 7.87
N TYR A 20 -9.12 -7.30 8.17
CA TYR A 20 -8.01 -7.90 8.89
C TYR A 20 -6.97 -8.42 7.91
N GLY A 21 -5.70 -8.12 8.17
CA GLY A 21 -4.60 -8.51 7.31
C GLY A 21 -3.28 -8.64 8.05
N GLN A 22 -2.20 -8.61 7.28
CA GLN A 22 -0.84 -8.69 7.77
C GLN A 22 -0.06 -7.47 7.29
N SER A 23 0.77 -6.88 8.16
CA SER A 23 1.64 -5.77 7.77
C SER A 23 2.95 -6.29 7.19
N PHE A 24 3.30 -5.79 6.01
CA PHE A 24 4.57 -6.04 5.33
C PHE A 24 5.43 -4.78 5.17
N GLY A 25 4.90 -3.62 5.60
CA GLY A 25 5.54 -2.31 5.47
C GLY A 25 6.07 -1.77 6.80
N ALA A 26 6.13 -0.44 6.91
CA ALA A 26 6.58 0.23 8.12
C ALA A 26 5.63 -0.05 9.31
N PRO A 27 6.16 -0.24 10.54
CA PRO A 27 5.36 -0.54 11.74
C PRO A 27 4.73 0.73 12.33
N VAL A 28 3.89 1.41 11.55
CA VAL A 28 3.25 2.67 11.91
C VAL A 28 1.75 2.61 11.70
N THR A 29 1.01 3.40 12.48
CA THR A 29 -0.42 3.65 12.26
C THR A 29 -0.55 4.98 11.54
N ILE A 30 -1.34 4.99 10.47
CA ILE A 30 -1.60 6.16 9.63
C ILE A 30 -3.09 6.25 9.32
N THR A 31 -3.53 7.45 8.97
CA THR A 31 -4.90 7.75 8.53
C THR A 31 -4.83 8.49 7.20
N GLY A 32 -5.78 8.22 6.31
CA GLY A 32 -5.84 8.83 4.99
C GLY A 32 -7.09 8.44 4.23
N GLU A 33 -7.29 9.05 3.07
CA GLU A 33 -8.37 8.67 2.16
C GLU A 33 -8.05 7.33 1.51
N VAL A 34 -8.96 6.37 1.59
CA VAL A 34 -8.80 5.08 0.91
C VAL A 34 -9.26 5.21 -0.52
N VAL A 35 -8.34 5.00 -1.46
CA VAL A 35 -8.60 5.04 -2.90
C VAL A 35 -8.28 3.67 -3.52
N PHE A 36 -8.79 3.40 -4.72
CA PHE A 36 -8.41 2.21 -5.47
C PHE A 36 -7.80 2.57 -6.83
N ASN A 37 -6.85 1.76 -7.27
CA ASN A 37 -6.22 1.89 -8.59
C ASN A 37 -6.33 0.56 -9.35
N THR A 38 -6.78 0.62 -10.61
CA THR A 38 -7.02 -0.53 -11.48
C THR A 38 -5.82 -0.95 -12.33
N SER A 39 -4.68 -0.28 -12.18
CA SER A 39 -3.45 -0.61 -12.88
C SER A 39 -2.97 -2.02 -12.50
N MET A 40 -2.57 -2.78 -13.51
CA MET A 40 -2.03 -4.14 -13.33
C MET A 40 -0.52 -4.15 -13.10
N THR A 41 0.16 -3.05 -13.43
CA THR A 41 1.62 -2.85 -13.36
C THR A 41 1.90 -1.42 -12.87
N GLY A 42 3.17 -1.08 -12.66
CA GLY A 42 3.58 0.29 -12.32
C GLY A 42 3.26 0.70 -10.88
N TYR A 43 3.30 -0.27 -9.94
CA TYR A 43 2.98 0.01 -8.54
C TYR A 43 3.99 0.95 -7.89
N GLN A 44 5.24 0.99 -8.38
CA GLN A 44 6.26 1.84 -7.79
C GLN A 44 5.99 3.31 -8.14
N GLU A 45 5.74 3.58 -9.42
CA GLU A 45 5.38 4.91 -9.94
C GLU A 45 4.18 5.45 -9.18
N ILE A 46 3.12 4.63 -9.03
CA ILE A 46 1.91 4.97 -8.25
C ILE A 46 2.25 5.36 -6.80
N LEU A 47 3.12 4.60 -6.13
CA LEU A 47 3.47 4.90 -4.73
C LEU A 47 4.33 6.16 -4.58
N THR A 48 5.09 6.51 -5.61
CA THR A 48 5.95 7.70 -5.63
C THR A 48 5.31 8.93 -6.25
N ASP A 49 4.13 8.83 -6.87
CA ASP A 49 3.43 9.97 -7.47
C ASP A 49 2.90 10.92 -6.36
N PRO A 50 3.30 12.21 -6.35
CA PRO A 50 2.83 13.22 -5.39
C PRO A 50 1.31 13.38 -5.30
N SER A 51 0.57 12.98 -6.34
CA SER A 51 -0.89 13.03 -6.40
C SER A 51 -1.56 12.13 -5.35
N TYR A 52 -0.86 11.11 -4.83
CA TYR A 52 -1.34 10.20 -3.79
C TYR A 52 -1.04 10.67 -2.36
N CYS A 53 -0.61 11.93 -2.16
CA CYS A 53 -0.36 12.48 -0.83
C CYS A 53 -1.57 12.29 0.09
N GLN A 54 -1.34 11.75 1.29
CA GLN A 54 -2.37 11.43 2.29
C GLN A 54 -3.42 10.36 1.85
N GLN A 55 -3.18 9.65 0.74
CA GLN A 55 -4.05 8.58 0.27
C GLN A 55 -3.47 7.21 0.58
N ILE A 56 -4.34 6.28 0.96
CA ILE A 56 -4.03 4.86 1.14
C ILE A 56 -4.51 4.13 -0.11
N VAL A 57 -3.56 3.66 -0.92
CA VAL A 57 -3.86 3.10 -2.25
C VAL A 57 -4.17 1.62 -2.13
N THR A 58 -5.34 1.21 -2.63
CA THR A 58 -5.74 -0.19 -2.79
C THR A 58 -5.52 -0.63 -4.22
N MET A 59 -4.62 -1.59 -4.43
CA MET A 59 -4.40 -2.16 -5.77
C MET A 59 -5.41 -3.25 -6.06
N THR A 60 -6.05 -3.22 -7.22
CA THR A 60 -6.96 -4.32 -7.63
C THR A 60 -6.20 -5.54 -8.15
N CYS A 61 -4.95 -5.37 -8.61
CA CYS A 61 -4.10 -6.47 -9.03
C CYS A 61 -3.61 -7.26 -7.80
N PRO A 62 -3.80 -8.59 -7.75
CA PRO A 62 -3.49 -9.37 -6.55
C PRO A 62 -1.98 -9.56 -6.31
N HIS A 63 -1.16 -9.49 -7.35
CA HIS A 63 0.28 -9.74 -7.25
C HIS A 63 1.06 -8.43 -7.40
N ILE A 64 1.27 -7.74 -6.28
CA ILE A 64 2.08 -6.52 -6.18
C ILE A 64 3.47 -6.87 -5.66
N GLY A 65 4.50 -6.23 -6.20
CA GLY A 65 5.90 -6.50 -5.82
C GLY A 65 6.60 -7.58 -6.65
N ASN A 66 5.97 -8.05 -7.74
CA ASN A 66 6.51 -9.12 -8.60
C ASN A 66 7.81 -8.74 -9.33
N VAL A 67 8.05 -7.45 -9.57
CA VAL A 67 9.26 -6.94 -10.26
C VAL A 67 10.22 -6.21 -9.31
N GLY A 68 9.97 -6.23 -8.00
CA GLY A 68 10.79 -5.51 -7.01
C GLY A 68 10.67 -3.99 -7.11
N VAL A 69 11.76 -3.27 -6.84
CA VAL A 69 11.83 -1.80 -7.01
C VAL A 69 13.15 -1.43 -7.67
N ASN A 70 13.17 -0.33 -8.42
CA ASN A 70 14.38 0.21 -9.07
C ASN A 70 14.36 1.75 -9.03
N VAL A 71 15.42 2.40 -9.52
CA VAL A 71 15.52 3.87 -9.47
C VAL A 71 14.87 4.57 -10.65
N ASP A 72 14.61 3.85 -11.74
CA ASP A 72 14.07 4.41 -12.98
C ASP A 72 12.55 4.62 -12.89
N ASP A 73 11.86 3.80 -12.08
CA ASP A 73 10.41 3.86 -11.85
C ASP A 73 10.02 4.76 -10.65
N VAL A 74 10.89 5.71 -10.27
CA VAL A 74 10.65 6.66 -9.17
C VAL A 74 10.16 8.00 -9.74
N GLU A 75 8.90 8.36 -9.47
CA GLU A 75 8.30 9.62 -9.95
C GLU A 75 8.62 10.83 -9.04
N ALA A 76 9.05 10.58 -7.80
CA ALA A 76 9.41 11.65 -6.86
C ALA A 76 10.44 11.20 -5.80
N ASP A 77 10.94 12.17 -5.05
CA ASP A 77 11.99 12.02 -4.03
C ASP A 77 11.69 11.04 -2.88
N ARG A 78 10.43 10.62 -2.73
CA ARG A 78 9.97 9.69 -1.70
C ARG A 78 8.65 9.02 -2.10
N PRO A 79 8.23 7.93 -1.42
CA PRO A 79 6.85 7.49 -1.48
C PRO A 79 5.92 8.60 -0.97
N TRP A 80 4.94 8.98 -1.78
CA TRP A 80 3.94 10.01 -1.46
C TRP A 80 2.62 9.42 -0.98
N ALA A 81 2.30 8.20 -1.43
CA ALA A 81 1.18 7.43 -0.87
C ALA A 81 1.37 7.23 0.65
N ALA A 82 0.31 7.46 1.42
CA ALA A 82 0.33 7.30 2.87
C ALA A 82 0.36 5.82 3.28
N GLY A 83 -0.23 4.95 2.47
CA GLY A 83 -0.24 3.51 2.68
C GLY A 83 -0.59 2.72 1.43
N LEU A 84 -0.40 1.41 1.51
CA LEU A 84 -0.65 0.47 0.42
C LEU A 84 -1.46 -0.73 0.95
N ILE A 85 -2.53 -1.08 0.24
CA ILE A 85 -3.37 -2.24 0.50
C ILE A 85 -3.29 -3.17 -0.72
N VAL A 86 -2.99 -4.44 -0.46
CA VAL A 86 -2.87 -5.51 -1.45
C VAL A 86 -3.57 -6.78 -0.95
N ARG A 87 -3.79 -7.74 -1.85
CA ARG A 87 -4.42 -9.03 -1.52
C ARG A 87 -3.42 -10.09 -1.12
#